data_AF-A0A4R5BZ39-F1
#
_entry.id   AF-A0A4R5BZ39-F1
#
_cell.length_a   1.000
_cell.length_b   1.000
_cell.length_c   1.000
_cell.angle_alpha   90.00
_cell.angle_beta   90.00
_cell.angle_gamma   90.00
#
_symmetry.space_group_name_H-M   'P 1'
#
loop_
_entity.id
_entity.type
_entity.pdbx_description
1 polymer ?
#
loop_
_entity_poly.entity_id
_entity_poly.type
_entity_poly.pdbx_seq_one_letter_code
_entity_poly.pdbx_strand_id
1 'polypeptide(L)'
;MDQRTELGEFLRSRRARLRPEDVGLPAALGKRRVPGLRREELAQLAGVSVDYYVRLEQGRARNASATVLDAVAQALRLNEDEYAYLRNIAKPVPARRRPARPERVRPGLQRLLDMSASVPAYVVGRRVDVLAWNRAACALFTDFAARPPGGRNWARMIFLEQEIRDLFDDWTVKARETVSYLRMQAGSRPDDTELAALVGELSVKSGDFRHWWASHEVHDKAHGRKHLRHPVAGDLVLDFETLRLPSDPDQVLVTYTAEAGSPSEEALNFLTSWSADTPDRAERTS
;
A
#
# COMPACT_ATOMS: atom_id res chain seq x y z
N MET A 1 12.36 -7.75 9.06
CA MET A 1 13.39 -6.71 9.28
C MET A 1 13.35 -6.33 10.74
N ASP A 2 14.47 -5.94 11.37
CA ASP A 2 14.44 -5.49 12.77
C ASP A 2 13.69 -4.14 12.86
N GLN A 3 12.63 -4.06 13.66
CA GLN A 3 11.80 -2.87 13.92
C GLN A 3 12.63 -1.61 14.18
N ARG A 4 13.75 -1.78 14.90
CA ARG A 4 14.67 -0.70 15.24
C ARG A 4 15.31 -0.09 14.00
N THR A 5 15.58 -0.94 13.02
CA THR A 5 16.15 -0.55 11.73
C THR A 5 15.10 0.19 10.91
N GLU A 6 13.86 -0.30 10.88
CA GLU A 6 12.77 0.32 10.10
C GLU A 6 12.36 1.70 10.62
N LEU A 7 12.21 1.89 11.94
CA LEU A 7 11.97 3.22 12.53
C LEU A 7 13.12 4.18 12.21
N GLY A 8 14.36 3.71 12.34
CA GLY A 8 15.54 4.50 12.06
C GLY A 8 15.66 4.93 10.60
N GLU A 9 15.40 4.01 9.67
CA GLU A 9 15.40 4.26 8.23
C GLU A 9 14.28 5.22 7.82
N PHE A 10 13.07 5.04 8.36
CA PHE A 10 11.95 5.95 8.12
C PHE A 10 12.27 7.39 8.56
N LEU A 11 12.72 7.56 9.82
CA LEU A 11 13.07 8.89 10.35
C LEU A 11 14.20 9.55 9.55
N ARG A 12 15.21 8.76 9.14
CA ARG A 12 16.32 9.25 8.32
C ARG A 12 15.86 9.69 6.94
N SER A 13 14.98 8.92 6.30
CA SER A 13 14.40 9.27 4.99
C SER A 13 13.63 10.59 5.06
N ARG A 14 12.73 10.74 6.03
CA ARG A 14 11.94 11.97 6.21
C ARG A 14 12.81 13.19 6.52
N ARG A 15 13.81 13.03 7.38
CA ARG A 15 14.77 14.09 7.71
C ARG A 15 15.60 14.53 6.49
N ALA A 16 15.96 13.58 5.62
CA ALA A 16 16.74 13.87 4.41
C ALA A 16 15.94 14.67 3.36
N ARG A 17 14.60 14.59 3.37
CA ARG A 17 13.71 15.28 2.43
C ARG A 17 13.52 16.77 2.72
N LEU A 18 13.60 17.19 3.99
CA LEU A 18 13.37 18.57 4.40
C LEU A 18 14.62 19.43 4.32
N ARG A 19 14.50 20.63 3.75
CA ARG A 19 15.54 21.66 3.81
C ARG A 19 15.32 22.57 5.03
N PRO A 20 16.38 23.21 5.57
CA PRO A 20 16.24 24.14 6.70
C PRO A 20 15.22 25.25 6.45
N GLU A 21 15.24 25.80 5.23
CA GLU A 21 14.32 26.85 4.80
C GLU A 21 12.85 26.40 4.81
N ASP A 22 12.57 25.13 4.52
CA ASP A 22 11.21 24.59 4.53
C ASP A 22 10.61 24.65 5.94
N VAL A 23 11.44 24.58 6.98
CA VAL A 23 11.03 24.58 8.39
C VAL A 23 11.34 25.90 9.11
N GLY A 24 11.61 26.96 8.35
CA GLY A 24 11.84 28.31 8.89
C GLY A 24 13.20 28.49 9.58
N LEU A 25 14.15 27.57 9.37
CA LEU A 25 15.52 27.74 9.82
C LEU A 25 16.32 28.53 8.78
N PRO A 26 17.30 29.35 9.20
CA PRO A 26 18.15 30.09 8.27
C PRO A 26 18.85 29.16 7.27
N ALA A 27 18.93 29.58 6.01
CA ALA A 27 19.78 28.91 5.04
C ALA A 27 21.23 28.87 5.59
N ALA A 28 21.82 27.68 5.63
CA ALA A 28 23.12 27.50 6.29
C ALA A 28 24.22 28.33 5.59
N LEU A 29 24.90 29.18 6.36
CA LEU A 29 26.08 29.91 5.94
C LEU A 29 27.29 28.94 5.92
N GLY A 30 27.46 28.14 4.85
CA GLY A 30 28.68 27.32 4.63
C GLY A 30 28.49 25.97 3.91
N LYS A 31 29.60 25.26 3.63
CA LYS A 31 29.62 23.94 2.97
C LYS A 31 28.91 22.87 3.83
N ARG A 32 27.71 22.49 3.42
CA ARG A 32 26.87 21.49 4.09
C ARG A 32 27.16 20.09 3.52
N ARG A 33 27.37 19.09 4.38
CA ARG A 33 27.64 17.69 3.97
C ARG A 33 26.38 16.92 3.54
N VAL A 34 25.20 17.34 3.96
CA VAL A 34 23.91 16.71 3.64
C VAL A 34 22.88 17.78 3.26
N PRO A 35 22.09 17.56 2.20
CA PRO A 35 21.10 18.53 1.73
C PRO A 35 19.92 18.69 2.69
N GLY A 36 19.53 17.62 3.39
CA GLY A 36 18.42 17.63 4.35
C GLY A 36 18.76 18.20 5.74
N LEU A 37 17.80 18.13 6.66
CA LEU A 37 17.97 18.58 8.05
C LEU A 37 19.05 17.77 8.79
N ARG A 38 19.83 18.44 9.63
CA ARG A 38 20.77 17.80 10.56
C ARG A 38 20.01 17.24 11.76
N ARG A 39 20.64 16.36 12.53
CA ARG A 39 20.02 15.77 13.72
C ARG A 39 19.79 16.82 14.80
N GLU A 40 20.72 17.77 14.91
CA GLU A 40 20.67 18.89 15.85
C GLU A 40 19.50 19.82 15.52
N GLU A 41 19.35 20.18 14.24
CA GLU A 41 18.27 21.04 13.74
C GLU A 41 16.91 20.40 13.99
N LEU A 42 16.75 19.10 13.70
CA LEU A 42 15.48 18.42 13.95
C LEU A 42 15.18 18.27 15.45
N ALA A 43 16.19 17.94 16.26
CA ALA A 43 16.02 17.82 17.71
C ALA A 43 15.57 19.16 18.33
N GLN A 44 16.15 20.27 17.87
CA GLN A 44 15.73 21.62 18.25
C GLN A 44 14.27 21.89 17.87
N LEU A 45 13.86 21.59 16.63
CA LEU A 45 12.48 21.78 16.17
C LEU A 45 11.47 20.92 16.94
N ALA A 46 11.84 19.69 17.28
CA ALA A 46 10.99 18.76 18.03
C ALA A 46 11.04 18.99 19.55
N GLY A 47 11.85 19.94 20.06
CA GLY A 47 11.98 20.19 21.49
C GLY A 47 12.55 19.01 22.30
N VAL A 48 13.39 18.18 21.67
CA VAL A 48 14.03 17.01 22.31
C VAL A 48 15.56 17.16 22.30
N SER A 49 16.26 16.42 23.17
CA SER A 49 17.73 16.44 23.13
C SER A 49 18.26 15.73 21.89
N VAL A 50 19.41 16.22 21.36
CA VAL A 50 20.08 15.61 20.20
C VAL A 50 20.39 14.14 20.44
N ASP A 51 20.91 13.80 21.63
CA ASP A 51 21.21 12.42 22.02
C ASP A 51 19.96 11.54 22.10
N TYR A 52 18.82 12.11 22.49
CA TYR A 52 17.56 11.38 22.46
C TYR A 52 17.15 11.09 21.01
N TYR A 53 17.19 12.09 20.13
CA TYR A 53 16.84 11.91 18.72
C TYR A 53 17.79 10.93 18.00
N VAL A 54 19.10 10.99 18.27
CA VAL A 54 20.08 10.02 17.74
C VAL A 54 19.72 8.60 18.17
N ARG A 55 19.36 8.38 19.45
CA ARG A 55 18.91 7.07 19.93
C ARG A 55 17.60 6.63 19.27
N LEU A 56 16.69 7.56 18.99
CA LEU A 56 15.44 7.28 18.28
C LEU A 56 15.71 6.83 16.83
N GLU A 57 16.56 7.54 16.08
CA GLU A 57 16.97 7.21 14.71
C GLU A 57 17.83 5.93 14.63
N GLN A 58 18.43 5.50 15.74
CA GLN A 58 19.14 4.21 15.85
C GLN A 58 18.22 3.07 16.33
N GLY A 59 16.93 3.35 16.56
CA GLY A 59 15.98 2.38 17.13
C GLY A 59 16.34 1.91 18.55
N ARG A 60 17.13 2.69 19.28
CA ARG A 60 17.58 2.40 20.65
C ARG A 60 16.74 3.12 21.71
N ALA A 61 15.94 4.11 21.33
CA ALA A 61 14.99 4.75 22.23
C ALA A 61 13.78 3.84 22.47
N ARG A 62 13.85 3.03 23.54
CA ARG A 62 12.72 2.20 23.98
C ARG A 62 11.61 3.13 24.49
N ASN A 63 10.39 2.94 24.00
CA ASN A 63 9.16 3.59 24.48
C ASN A 63 9.15 5.13 24.32
N ALA A 64 9.38 5.65 23.11
CA ALA A 64 9.09 7.06 22.83
C ALA A 64 7.66 7.41 23.27
N SER A 65 7.48 8.49 24.02
CA SER A 65 6.15 8.92 24.45
C SER A 65 5.31 9.33 23.23
N ALA A 66 3.98 9.29 23.38
CA ALA A 66 3.08 9.82 22.36
C ALA A 66 3.46 11.28 22.02
N THR A 67 3.67 12.10 23.04
CA THR A 67 4.08 13.50 22.92
C THR A 67 5.38 13.70 22.14
N VAL A 68 6.38 12.83 22.32
CA VAL A 68 7.65 12.92 21.58
C VAL A 68 7.46 12.52 20.13
N LEU A 69 6.67 11.48 19.84
CA LEU A 69 6.35 11.11 18.45
C LEU A 69 5.58 12.21 17.73
N ASP A 70 4.67 12.89 18.44
CA ASP A 70 3.87 14.00 17.91
C ASP A 70 4.77 15.20 17.57
N ALA A 71 5.70 15.57 18.47
CA ALA A 71 6.66 16.64 18.23
C ALA A 71 7.64 16.31 17.09
N VAL A 72 8.12 15.07 17.01
CA VAL A 72 8.98 14.62 15.90
C VAL A 72 8.23 14.61 14.58
N ALA A 73 6.96 14.19 14.56
CA ALA A 73 6.13 14.21 13.37
C ALA A 73 5.88 15.64 12.87
N GLN A 74 5.61 16.58 13.79
CA GLN A 74 5.43 17.98 13.45
C GLN A 74 6.72 18.61 12.90
N ALA A 75 7.87 18.34 13.53
CA ALA A 75 9.17 18.81 13.06
C ALA A 75 9.54 18.24 11.67
N LEU A 76 9.13 17.01 11.38
CA LEU A 76 9.30 16.36 10.09
C LEU A 76 8.21 16.70 9.07
N ARG A 77 7.22 17.53 9.43
CA ARG A 77 6.05 17.87 8.60
C ARG A 77 5.40 16.62 7.97
N LEU A 78 5.26 15.57 8.77
CA LEU A 78 4.65 14.33 8.30
C LEU A 78 3.19 14.59 7.93
N ASN A 79 2.75 14.02 6.82
CA ASN A 79 1.32 13.96 6.51
C ASN A 79 0.61 12.94 7.44
N GLU A 80 -0.71 12.86 7.34
CA GLU A 80 -1.52 11.99 8.19
C GLU A 80 -1.10 10.51 8.11
N ASP A 81 -0.78 10.02 6.91
CA ASP A 81 -0.38 8.62 6.65
C ASP A 81 1.00 8.31 7.23
N GLU A 82 1.96 9.20 6.99
CA GLU A 82 3.32 9.12 7.50
C GLU A 82 3.33 9.17 9.03
N TYR A 83 2.45 9.98 9.63
CA TYR A 83 2.27 10.06 11.07
C TYR A 83 1.64 8.78 11.64
N ALA A 84 0.57 8.26 11.02
CA ALA A 84 -0.04 7.00 11.41
C ALA A 84 0.99 5.85 11.35
N TYR A 85 1.79 5.81 10.28
CA TYR A 85 2.88 4.85 10.12
C TYR A 85 3.95 5.00 11.20
N LEU A 86 4.39 6.24 11.50
CA LEU A 86 5.34 6.50 12.58
C LEU A 86 4.85 5.94 13.93
N ARG A 87 3.58 6.16 14.28
CA ARG A 87 3.03 5.66 15.54
C ARG A 87 3.01 4.14 15.58
N ASN A 88 2.63 3.51 14.46
CA ASN A 88 2.57 2.07 14.30
C ASN A 88 3.94 1.40 14.46
N ILE A 89 4.98 1.91 13.80
CA ILE A 89 6.33 1.34 13.90
C ILE A 89 7.03 1.68 15.23
N ALA A 90 6.66 2.78 15.88
CA ALA A 90 7.24 3.19 17.17
C ALA A 90 6.64 2.46 18.39
N LYS A 91 5.36 2.06 18.29
CA LYS A 91 4.66 1.26 19.32
C LYS A 91 3.77 0.22 18.66
N PRO A 92 4.34 -0.85 18.09
CA PRO A 92 3.54 -1.93 17.54
C PRO A 92 2.69 -2.53 18.68
N VAL A 93 1.37 -2.55 18.50
CA VAL A 93 0.48 -3.28 19.40
C VAL A 93 0.93 -4.75 19.33
N PRO A 94 1.28 -5.39 20.46
CA PRO A 94 1.73 -6.78 20.43
C PRO A 94 0.60 -7.66 19.90
N ALA A 95 0.66 -7.99 18.61
CA ALA A 95 -0.18 -9.02 18.02
C ALA A 95 0.19 -10.32 18.75
N ARG A 96 -0.79 -10.89 19.47
CA ARG A 96 -0.65 -12.16 20.18
C ARG A 96 -0.02 -13.17 19.21
N ARG A 97 1.14 -13.73 19.58
CA ARG A 97 1.90 -14.79 18.88
C ARG A 97 1.08 -16.07 18.70
N ARG A 98 0.02 -16.02 17.90
CA ARG A 98 -0.65 -17.19 17.37
C ARG A 98 -0.12 -17.39 15.95
N PRO A 99 0.15 -18.64 15.52
CA PRO A 99 0.39 -18.91 14.11
C PRO A 99 -0.75 -18.28 13.32
N ALA A 100 -0.41 -17.41 12.38
CA ALA A 100 -1.41 -16.73 11.58
C ALA A 100 -2.20 -17.81 10.82
N ARG A 101 -3.48 -17.96 11.16
CA ARG A 101 -4.37 -18.80 10.33
C ARG A 101 -4.40 -18.20 8.93
N PRO A 102 -4.54 -19.01 7.87
CA PRO A 102 -4.80 -18.49 6.54
C PRO A 102 -5.95 -17.49 6.60
N GLU A 103 -5.74 -16.31 6.02
CA GLU A 103 -6.79 -15.29 5.98
C GLU A 103 -7.95 -15.83 5.16
N ARG A 104 -9.15 -15.76 5.73
CA ARG A 104 -10.37 -16.18 5.07
C ARG A 104 -11.38 -15.06 5.16
N VAL A 105 -12.02 -14.79 4.04
CA VAL A 105 -13.13 -13.84 3.98
C VAL A 105 -14.35 -14.47 4.65
N ARG A 106 -15.04 -13.67 5.47
CA ARG A 106 -16.27 -14.11 6.13
C ARG A 106 -17.35 -14.39 5.08
N PRO A 107 -18.19 -15.44 5.25
CA PRO A 107 -19.23 -15.77 4.26
C PRO A 107 -20.20 -14.62 3.96
N GLY A 108 -20.49 -13.76 4.94
CA GLY A 108 -21.33 -12.58 4.73
C GLY A 108 -20.72 -11.55 3.79
N LEU A 109 -19.40 -11.38 3.82
CA LEU A 109 -18.70 -10.46 2.91
C LEU A 109 -18.63 -11.04 1.48
N GLN A 110 -18.43 -12.36 1.34
CA GLN A 110 -18.52 -13.01 0.02
C GLN A 110 -19.91 -12.81 -0.60
N ARG A 111 -20.99 -13.05 0.15
CA ARG A 111 -22.35 -12.80 -0.35
C ARG A 111 -22.58 -11.35 -0.78
N LEU A 112 -21.99 -10.38 -0.07
CA LEU A 112 -22.07 -8.97 -0.45
C LEU A 112 -21.36 -8.71 -1.78
N LEU A 113 -20.17 -9.29 -1.98
CA LEU A 113 -19.45 -9.22 -3.26
C LEU A 113 -20.30 -9.81 -4.39
N ASP A 114 -20.91 -10.98 -4.16
CA ASP A 114 -21.70 -11.70 -5.15
C ASP A 114 -22.99 -10.94 -5.55
N MET A 115 -23.57 -10.17 -4.62
CA MET A 115 -24.76 -9.34 -4.89
C MET A 115 -24.44 -8.11 -5.75
N SER A 116 -23.20 -7.62 -5.73
CA SER A 116 -22.79 -6.42 -6.45
C SER A 116 -22.25 -6.76 -7.85
N ALA A 117 -23.13 -7.21 -8.74
CA ALA A 117 -22.73 -7.76 -10.04
C ALA A 117 -22.17 -6.72 -11.03
N SER A 118 -22.50 -5.43 -10.86
CA SER A 118 -22.07 -4.33 -11.76
C SER A 118 -20.88 -3.53 -11.25
N VAL A 119 -20.46 -3.73 -10.00
CA VAL A 119 -19.37 -2.97 -9.36
C VAL A 119 -18.19 -3.91 -9.12
N PRO A 120 -17.10 -3.82 -9.90
CA PRO A 120 -15.89 -4.61 -9.65
C PRO A 120 -15.41 -4.45 -8.22
N ALA A 121 -15.31 -5.57 -7.51
CA ALA A 121 -14.94 -5.58 -6.11
C ALA A 121 -14.08 -6.80 -5.76
N TYR A 122 -13.04 -6.58 -4.94
CA TYR A 122 -12.20 -7.64 -4.40
C TYR A 122 -11.74 -7.33 -2.99
N VAL A 123 -11.35 -8.37 -2.25
CA VAL A 123 -10.78 -8.27 -0.91
C VAL A 123 -9.33 -8.73 -0.96
N VAL A 124 -8.44 -7.94 -0.38
CA VAL A 124 -7.04 -8.33 -0.18
C VAL A 124 -6.69 -8.45 1.29
N GLY A 125 -5.76 -9.36 1.60
CA GLY A 125 -5.18 -9.51 2.94
C GLY A 125 -3.92 -8.67 3.17
N ARG A 126 -3.30 -8.87 4.34
CA ARG A 126 -2.11 -8.11 4.79
C ARG A 126 -0.90 -8.16 3.84
N ARG A 127 -0.80 -9.17 2.98
CA ARG A 127 0.30 -9.31 2.01
C ARG A 127 -0.13 -9.00 0.58
N VAL A 128 -1.29 -8.35 0.42
CA VAL A 128 -1.99 -8.10 -0.84
C VAL A 128 -2.35 -9.36 -1.65
N ASP A 129 -2.52 -10.49 -0.95
CA ASP A 129 -3.14 -11.68 -1.53
C ASP A 129 -4.63 -11.40 -1.77
N VAL A 130 -5.14 -11.73 -2.96
CA VAL A 130 -6.56 -11.61 -3.29
C VAL A 130 -7.31 -12.76 -2.65
N LEU A 131 -8.10 -12.46 -1.64
CA LEU A 131 -8.79 -13.44 -0.80
C LEU A 131 -10.21 -13.75 -1.30
N ALA A 132 -10.86 -12.75 -1.90
CA ALA A 132 -12.19 -12.86 -2.50
C ALA A 132 -12.37 -11.81 -3.60
N TRP A 133 -13.31 -12.06 -4.50
CA TRP A 133 -13.63 -11.20 -5.63
C TRP A 133 -15.06 -11.50 -6.11
N ASN A 134 -15.64 -10.57 -6.87
CA ASN A 134 -16.85 -10.82 -7.64
C ASN A 134 -16.55 -11.00 -9.14
N ARG A 135 -17.58 -11.38 -9.90
CA ARG A 135 -17.46 -11.59 -11.35
C ARG A 135 -17.01 -10.33 -12.09
N ALA A 136 -17.50 -9.16 -11.69
CA ALA A 136 -17.12 -7.88 -12.27
C ALA A 136 -15.62 -7.58 -12.10
N ALA A 137 -15.02 -7.95 -10.96
CA ALA A 137 -13.57 -7.84 -10.76
C ALA A 137 -12.79 -8.79 -11.67
N CYS A 138 -13.29 -10.00 -11.92
CA CYS A 138 -12.66 -10.89 -12.91
C CYS A 138 -12.71 -10.30 -14.31
N ALA A 139 -13.86 -9.75 -14.70
CA ALA A 139 -14.06 -9.13 -16.01
C ALA A 139 -13.18 -7.88 -16.21
N LEU A 140 -12.93 -7.11 -15.15
CA LEU A 140 -12.13 -5.88 -15.22
C LEU A 140 -10.61 -6.12 -15.18
N PHE A 141 -10.16 -7.11 -14.40
CA PHE A 141 -8.73 -7.29 -14.12
C PHE A 141 -8.15 -8.56 -14.72
N THR A 142 -8.61 -9.71 -14.26
CA THR A 142 -8.11 -11.03 -14.66
C THR A 142 -8.97 -12.11 -14.00
N ASP A 143 -9.02 -13.32 -14.57
CA ASP A 143 -9.65 -14.45 -13.90
C ASP A 143 -8.82 -14.92 -12.69
N PHE A 144 -9.19 -14.43 -11.51
CA PHE A 144 -8.56 -14.82 -10.26
C PHE A 144 -8.77 -16.31 -9.93
N ALA A 145 -9.86 -16.93 -10.40
CA ALA A 145 -10.15 -18.34 -10.12
C ALA A 145 -9.21 -19.26 -10.90
N ALA A 146 -8.90 -18.94 -12.15
CA ALA A 146 -7.96 -19.68 -12.99
C ALA A 146 -6.49 -19.64 -12.48
N ARG A 147 -6.16 -18.66 -11.63
CA ARG A 147 -4.83 -18.56 -11.02
C ARG A 147 -4.64 -19.56 -9.88
N PRO A 148 -3.44 -20.15 -9.74
CA PRO A 148 -3.10 -20.91 -8.54
C PRO A 148 -3.08 -19.97 -7.31
N PRO A 149 -3.34 -20.47 -6.09
CA PRO A 149 -3.41 -19.64 -4.89
C PRO A 149 -2.21 -18.70 -4.68
N GLY A 150 -0.98 -19.16 -4.94
CA GLY A 150 0.23 -18.32 -4.82
C GLY A 150 0.39 -17.25 -5.90
N GLY A 151 -0.33 -17.38 -7.03
CA GLY A 151 -0.38 -16.41 -8.11
C GLY A 151 -1.46 -15.34 -7.94
N ARG A 152 -2.29 -15.43 -6.89
CA ARG A 152 -3.34 -14.45 -6.56
C ARG A 152 -2.80 -13.37 -5.64
N ASN A 153 -1.68 -12.72 -6.01
CA ASN A 153 -1.07 -11.67 -5.21
C ASN A 153 -0.93 -10.39 -6.04
N TRP A 154 -1.57 -9.31 -5.61
CA TRP A 154 -1.61 -8.06 -6.39
C TRP A 154 -0.24 -7.46 -6.62
N ALA A 155 0.69 -7.56 -5.66
CA ALA A 155 2.03 -7.04 -5.85
C ALA A 155 2.80 -7.84 -6.92
N ARG A 156 2.67 -9.16 -6.94
CA ARG A 156 3.25 -9.98 -8.02
C ARG A 156 2.63 -9.60 -9.37
N MET A 157 1.31 -9.51 -9.44
CA MET A 157 0.59 -9.13 -10.65
C MET A 157 1.06 -7.77 -11.20
N ILE A 158 1.09 -6.74 -10.36
CA ILE A 158 1.44 -5.37 -10.77
C ILE A 158 2.90 -5.24 -11.21
N PHE A 159 3.83 -5.94 -10.54
CA PHE A 159 5.27 -5.73 -10.76
C PHE A 159 5.91 -6.75 -11.69
N LEU A 160 5.33 -7.93 -11.86
CA LEU A 160 5.95 -9.06 -12.57
C LEU A 160 5.17 -9.49 -13.83
N GLU A 161 3.95 -8.98 -14.05
CA GLU A 161 3.11 -9.38 -15.17
C GLU A 161 2.82 -8.19 -16.08
N GLN A 162 3.27 -8.29 -17.34
CA GLN A 162 3.16 -7.20 -18.31
C GLN A 162 1.70 -6.87 -18.64
N GLU A 163 0.84 -7.88 -18.76
CA GLU A 163 -0.59 -7.68 -19.07
C GLU A 163 -1.31 -6.83 -18.02
N ILE A 164 -1.04 -7.09 -16.74
CA ILE A 164 -1.60 -6.28 -15.65
C ILE A 164 -0.98 -4.88 -15.64
N ARG A 165 0.30 -4.75 -15.97
CA ARG A 165 0.96 -3.45 -16.09
C ARG A 165 0.32 -2.59 -17.18
N ASP A 166 0.08 -3.17 -18.36
CA ASP A 166 -0.46 -2.46 -19.53
C ASP A 166 -1.91 -2.01 -19.33
N LEU A 167 -2.65 -2.72 -18.47
CA LEU A 167 -4.02 -2.37 -18.07
C LEU A 167 -4.09 -1.00 -17.37
N PHE A 168 -3.07 -0.60 -16.60
CA PHE A 168 -3.07 0.70 -15.92
C PHE A 168 -2.37 1.75 -16.78
N ASP A 169 -3.10 2.77 -17.23
CA ASP A 169 -2.52 3.90 -17.97
C ASP A 169 -1.47 4.62 -17.11
N ASP A 170 -1.82 4.89 -15.85
CA ASP A 170 -0.87 5.33 -14.80
C ASP A 170 -0.50 4.17 -13.85
N TRP A 171 0.24 3.21 -14.41
CA TRP A 171 0.77 2.08 -13.64
C TRP A 171 1.60 2.53 -12.42
N THR A 172 2.37 3.61 -12.56
CA THR A 172 3.25 4.10 -11.49
C THR A 172 2.48 4.43 -10.22
N VAL A 173 1.31 5.05 -10.35
CA VAL A 173 0.45 5.36 -9.22
C VAL A 173 -0.02 4.09 -8.50
N LYS A 174 -0.53 3.08 -9.22
CA LYS A 174 -0.98 1.82 -8.62
C LYS A 174 0.16 1.03 -7.99
N ALA A 175 1.34 1.06 -8.60
CA ALA A 175 2.53 0.40 -8.09
C ALA A 175 3.03 1.03 -6.77
N ARG A 176 3.09 2.36 -6.68
CA ARG A 176 3.48 3.08 -5.45
C ARG A 176 2.49 2.89 -4.30
N GLU A 177 1.19 2.82 -4.59
CA GLU A 177 0.15 2.47 -3.61
C GLU A 177 0.39 1.08 -3.02
N THR A 178 0.70 0.11 -3.89
CA THR A 178 0.98 -1.27 -3.47
C THR A 178 2.23 -1.35 -2.60
N VAL A 179 3.30 -0.62 -2.96
CA VAL A 179 4.52 -0.49 -2.14
C VAL A 179 4.20 0.13 -0.78
N SER A 180 3.42 1.21 -0.75
CA SER A 180 3.01 1.91 0.47
C SER A 180 2.24 0.98 1.41
N TYR A 181 1.28 0.22 0.88
CA TYR A 181 0.51 -0.75 1.65
C TYR A 181 1.41 -1.85 2.24
N LEU A 182 2.28 -2.46 1.42
CA LEU A 182 3.22 -3.48 1.91
C LEU A 182 4.16 -2.95 2.99
N ARG A 183 4.58 -1.70 2.87
CA ARG A 183 5.42 -1.03 3.87
C ARG A 183 4.68 -0.84 5.19
N MET A 184 3.43 -0.36 5.15
CA MET A 184 2.61 -0.26 6.35
C MET A 184 2.47 -1.61 7.07
N GLN A 185 2.27 -2.67 6.30
CA GLN A 185 2.12 -4.04 6.82
C GLN A 185 3.42 -4.59 7.41
N ALA A 186 4.56 -4.31 6.77
CA ALA A 186 5.88 -4.72 7.27
C ALA A 186 6.19 -4.06 8.62
N GLY A 187 5.88 -2.77 8.75
CA GLY A 187 6.02 -2.02 9.99
C GLY A 187 5.14 -2.52 11.13
N SER A 188 3.90 -2.93 10.85
CA SER A 188 3.01 -3.54 11.86
C SER A 188 3.40 -4.98 12.22
N ARG A 189 4.05 -5.71 11.30
CA ARG A 189 4.29 -7.16 11.39
C ARG A 189 5.73 -7.54 11.04
N PRO A 190 6.69 -7.19 11.90
CA PRO A 190 8.11 -7.38 11.59
C PRO A 190 8.55 -8.84 11.61
N ASP A 191 7.79 -9.70 12.29
CA ASP A 191 7.99 -11.15 12.37
C ASP A 191 7.30 -11.91 11.21
N ASP A 192 6.64 -11.23 10.27
CA ASP A 192 6.00 -11.87 9.11
C ASP A 192 7.04 -12.27 8.05
N THR A 193 7.52 -13.52 8.14
CA THR A 193 8.54 -14.07 7.25
C THR A 193 8.09 -14.17 5.80
N GLU A 194 6.80 -14.41 5.54
CA GLU A 194 6.28 -14.50 4.17
C GLU A 194 6.17 -13.12 3.53
N LEU A 195 5.81 -12.09 4.30
CA LEU A 195 5.86 -10.70 3.82
C LEU A 195 7.30 -10.29 3.50
N ALA A 196 8.25 -10.63 4.38
CA ALA A 196 9.67 -10.38 4.12
C ALA A 196 10.16 -11.10 2.85
N ALA A 197 9.72 -12.35 2.63
CA ALA A 197 10.04 -13.10 1.41
C ALA A 197 9.44 -12.46 0.15
N LEU A 198 8.18 -12.00 0.21
CA LEU A 198 7.54 -11.27 -0.89
C LEU A 198 8.30 -9.98 -1.24
N VAL A 199 8.65 -9.17 -0.24
CA VAL A 199 9.42 -7.94 -0.44
C VAL A 199 10.79 -8.25 -1.04
N GLY A 200 11.46 -9.30 -0.55
CA GLY A 200 12.74 -9.77 -1.10
C GLY A 200 12.64 -10.20 -2.56
N GLU A 201 11.62 -11.00 -2.90
CA GLU A 201 11.33 -11.44 -4.27
C GLU A 201 11.12 -10.24 -5.20
N LEU A 202 10.20 -9.34 -4.85
CA LEU A 202 9.85 -8.18 -5.67
C LEU A 202 11.03 -7.22 -5.82
N SER A 203 11.82 -7.04 -4.75
CA SER A 203 13.04 -6.25 -4.81
C SER A 203 14.04 -6.84 -5.78
N VAL A 204 14.23 -8.17 -5.83
CA VAL A 204 15.14 -8.79 -6.79
C VAL A 204 14.64 -8.62 -8.22
N LYS A 205 13.36 -8.92 -8.45
CA LYS A 205 12.78 -9.04 -9.80
C LYS A 205 12.33 -7.72 -10.43
N SER A 206 12.13 -6.64 -9.66
CA SER A 206 11.68 -5.34 -10.17
C SER A 206 12.56 -4.19 -9.68
N GLY A 207 13.22 -3.51 -10.62
CA GLY A 207 14.00 -2.30 -10.33
C GLY A 207 13.14 -1.17 -9.76
N ASP A 208 11.94 -0.99 -10.32
CA ASP A 208 10.96 0.00 -9.86
C ASP A 208 10.52 -0.27 -8.41
N PHE A 209 10.17 -1.53 -8.10
CA PHE A 209 9.82 -1.91 -6.72
C PHE A 209 10.98 -1.62 -5.76
N ARG A 210 12.21 -2.03 -6.11
CA ARG A 210 13.39 -1.80 -5.28
C ARG A 210 13.61 -0.31 -4.99
N HIS A 211 13.44 0.54 -6.01
CA HIS A 211 13.60 1.98 -5.89
C HIS A 211 12.55 2.60 -4.96
N TRP A 212 11.27 2.31 -5.16
CA TRP A 212 10.19 2.86 -4.33
C TRP A 212 10.14 2.24 -2.94
N TRP A 213 10.53 0.97 -2.79
CA TRP A 213 10.75 0.41 -1.47
C TRP A 213 11.84 1.22 -0.76
N ALA A 214 12.99 1.49 -1.39
CA ALA A 214 14.06 2.27 -0.76
C ALA A 214 13.68 3.72 -0.42
N SER A 215 12.73 4.35 -1.12
CA SER A 215 12.30 5.74 -0.84
C SER A 215 11.56 5.91 0.49
N HIS A 216 11.06 4.82 1.06
CA HIS A 216 10.25 4.82 2.30
C HIS A 216 8.96 5.65 2.21
N GLU A 217 8.48 5.95 0.99
CA GLU A 217 7.20 6.63 0.78
C GLU A 217 6.04 5.81 1.37
N VAL A 218 5.12 6.50 2.05
CA VAL A 218 3.92 5.93 2.65
C VAL A 218 2.77 6.84 2.27
N HIS A 219 1.79 6.26 1.60
CA HIS A 219 0.54 6.88 1.21
C HIS A 219 -0.59 5.89 1.54
N ASP A 220 -1.55 6.30 2.35
CA ASP A 220 -2.80 5.56 2.60
C ASP A 220 -3.86 6.15 1.66
N LYS A 221 -3.90 5.66 0.42
CA LYS A 221 -4.94 6.09 -0.50
C LYS A 221 -6.21 5.30 -0.28
N ALA A 222 -7.09 5.86 0.54
CA ALA A 222 -8.43 5.35 0.77
C ALA A 222 -9.28 5.36 -0.51
N HIS A 223 -9.14 6.37 -1.37
CA HIS A 223 -9.92 6.52 -2.59
C HIS A 223 -9.13 7.24 -3.69
N GLY A 224 -9.70 7.30 -4.89
CA GLY A 224 -9.17 8.11 -5.99
C GLY A 224 -9.67 7.62 -7.33
N ARG A 225 -8.99 8.06 -8.40
CA ARG A 225 -9.34 7.74 -9.78
C ARG A 225 -8.29 6.87 -10.45
N LYS A 226 -8.72 5.92 -11.29
CA LYS A 226 -7.90 5.04 -12.11
C LYS A 226 -8.27 5.18 -13.57
N HIS A 227 -7.23 5.30 -14.40
CA HIS A 227 -7.35 5.25 -15.85
C HIS A 227 -6.84 3.88 -16.28
N LEU A 228 -7.71 3.09 -16.91
CA LEU A 228 -7.43 1.74 -17.34
C LEU A 228 -7.58 1.63 -18.86
N ARG A 229 -6.73 0.83 -19.49
CA ARG A 229 -6.81 0.46 -20.91
C ARG A 229 -7.20 -1.00 -21.01
N HIS A 230 -8.50 -1.27 -21.01
CA HIS A 230 -9.02 -2.63 -21.00
C HIS A 230 -9.06 -3.21 -22.43
N PRO A 231 -8.53 -4.42 -22.67
CA PRO A 231 -8.41 -4.98 -24.02
C PRO A 231 -9.75 -5.17 -24.75
N VAL A 232 -10.85 -5.30 -24.01
CA VAL A 232 -12.20 -5.51 -24.57
C VAL A 232 -13.06 -4.26 -24.52
N ALA A 233 -12.86 -3.37 -23.54
CA ALA A 233 -13.73 -2.21 -23.32
C ALA A 233 -13.08 -0.87 -23.65
N GLY A 234 -11.81 -0.87 -24.05
CA GLY A 234 -11.05 0.35 -24.28
C GLY A 234 -10.77 1.10 -22.98
N ASP A 235 -10.80 2.43 -23.07
CA ASP A 235 -10.42 3.30 -21.97
C ASP A 235 -11.53 3.40 -20.92
N LEU A 236 -11.17 3.15 -19.65
CA LEU A 236 -12.05 3.25 -18.50
C LEU A 236 -11.48 4.23 -17.49
N VAL A 237 -12.30 5.19 -17.07
CA VAL A 237 -12.01 6.09 -15.96
C VAL A 237 -12.91 5.68 -14.80
N LEU A 238 -12.32 5.03 -13.80
CA LEU A 238 -13.04 4.48 -12.66
C LEU A 238 -12.55 5.13 -11.37
N ASP A 239 -13.49 5.56 -10.54
CA ASP A 239 -13.21 5.92 -9.16
C ASP A 239 -13.13 4.64 -8.31
N PHE A 240 -12.22 4.60 -7.34
CA PHE A 240 -12.06 3.47 -6.44
C PHE A 240 -12.21 3.90 -4.99
N GLU A 241 -12.73 2.98 -4.18
CA GLU A 241 -12.89 3.13 -2.73
C GLU A 241 -12.26 1.93 -2.04
N THR A 242 -11.52 2.18 -0.95
CA THR A 242 -10.87 1.18 -0.11
C THR A 242 -11.51 1.19 1.27
N LEU A 243 -12.23 0.12 1.58
CA LEU A 243 -12.99 -0.04 2.80
C LEU A 243 -12.26 -0.98 3.75
N ARG A 244 -11.87 -0.45 4.91
CA ARG A 244 -11.31 -1.25 6.02
C ARG A 244 -12.42 -1.99 6.74
N LEU A 245 -12.17 -3.26 7.10
CA LEU A 245 -13.15 -4.10 7.76
C LEU A 245 -12.92 -4.09 9.28
N PRO A 246 -13.84 -3.56 10.10
CA PRO A 246 -13.62 -3.43 11.55
C PRO A 246 -13.32 -4.76 12.26
N SER A 247 -13.97 -5.84 11.82
CA SER A 247 -13.78 -7.19 12.39
C SER A 247 -12.56 -7.92 11.83
N ASP A 248 -12.00 -7.45 10.72
CA ASP A 248 -10.91 -8.09 9.98
C ASP A 248 -9.91 -7.01 9.54
N PRO A 249 -9.18 -6.37 10.48
CA PRO A 249 -8.41 -5.14 10.21
C PRO A 249 -7.25 -5.31 9.21
N ASP A 250 -6.89 -6.56 8.91
CA ASP A 250 -5.86 -6.94 7.94
C ASP A 250 -6.42 -7.13 6.53
N GLN A 251 -7.73 -7.11 6.39
CA GLN A 251 -8.42 -7.23 5.13
C GLN A 251 -8.97 -5.87 4.71
N VAL A 252 -8.83 -5.56 3.42
CA VAL A 252 -9.44 -4.38 2.81
C VAL A 252 -10.24 -4.78 1.59
N LEU A 253 -11.45 -4.25 1.50
CA LEU A 253 -12.31 -4.34 0.32
C LEU A 253 -11.99 -3.16 -0.59
N VAL A 254 -11.78 -3.43 -1.87
CA VAL A 254 -11.59 -2.39 -2.90
C VAL A 254 -12.71 -2.50 -3.91
N THR A 255 -13.40 -1.40 -4.18
CA THR A 255 -14.48 -1.31 -5.16
C THR A 255 -14.14 -0.29 -6.23
N TYR A 256 -14.66 -0.48 -7.45
CA TYR A 256 -14.47 0.44 -8.58
C TYR A 256 -15.82 0.83 -9.17
N THR A 257 -16.05 2.12 -9.37
CA THR A 257 -17.29 2.69 -9.90
C THR A 257 -16.98 3.65 -11.04
N ALA A 258 -17.86 3.70 -12.04
CA ALA A 258 -17.85 4.76 -13.04
C ALA A 258 -18.81 5.88 -12.63
N GLU A 259 -18.57 7.09 -13.12
CA GLU A 259 -19.50 8.21 -12.96
C GLU A 259 -20.79 7.92 -13.74
N ALA A 260 -21.95 8.21 -13.14
CA ALA A 260 -23.25 7.93 -13.74
C ALA A 260 -23.44 8.71 -15.05
N GLY A 261 -23.92 8.04 -16.10
CA GLY A 261 -24.09 8.58 -17.45
C GLY A 261 -22.78 8.77 -18.22
N SER A 262 -21.64 8.30 -17.70
CA SER A 262 -20.35 8.42 -18.39
C SER A 262 -20.13 7.28 -19.41
N PRO A 263 -19.27 7.49 -20.42
CA PRO A 263 -18.85 6.41 -21.31
C PRO A 263 -18.20 5.22 -20.56
N SER A 264 -17.56 5.48 -19.43
CA SER A 264 -16.97 4.43 -18.59
C SER A 264 -18.04 3.60 -17.86
N GLU A 265 -19.21 4.15 -17.54
CA GLU A 265 -20.33 3.38 -17.00
C GLU A 265 -20.88 2.43 -18.06
N GLU A 266 -21.10 2.93 -19.29
CA GLU A 266 -21.55 2.10 -20.41
C GLU A 266 -20.55 0.97 -20.72
N ALA A 267 -19.25 1.29 -20.78
CA ALA A 267 -18.19 0.33 -21.04
C ALA A 267 -18.05 -0.71 -19.91
N LEU A 268 -18.20 -0.29 -18.64
CA LEU A 268 -18.18 -1.20 -17.50
C LEU A 268 -19.41 -2.13 -17.48
N ASN A 269 -20.59 -1.60 -17.80
CA ASN A 269 -21.82 -2.41 -17.95
C ASN A 269 -21.70 -3.39 -19.12
N PHE A 270 -21.07 -2.99 -20.23
CA PHE A 270 -20.73 -3.88 -21.32
C PHE A 270 -19.80 -5.00 -20.88
N LEU A 271 -18.73 -4.72 -20.13
CA LEU A 271 -17.82 -5.77 -19.63
C LEU A 271 -18.53 -6.77 -18.72
N THR A 272 -19.31 -6.27 -17.77
CA THR A 272 -19.98 -7.12 -16.78
C THR A 272 -21.02 -8.02 -17.43
N SER A 273 -21.78 -7.52 -18.42
CA SER A 273 -22.71 -8.32 -19.22
C SER A 273 -22.02 -9.27 -20.21
N TRP A 274 -20.98 -8.83 -20.93
CA TRP A 274 -20.20 -9.68 -21.84
C TRP A 274 -19.55 -10.86 -21.10
N SER A 275 -19.01 -10.60 -19.91
CA SER A 275 -18.47 -11.65 -19.07
C SER A 275 -19.56 -12.60 -18.57
N ALA A 276 -20.82 -12.16 -18.44
CA ALA A 276 -21.98 -12.97 -18.05
C ALA A 276 -22.30 -14.06 -19.08
N ASP A 277 -22.22 -13.68 -20.36
CA ASP A 277 -22.58 -14.50 -21.53
C ASP A 277 -21.44 -15.37 -22.07
N THR A 278 -20.26 -15.31 -21.46
CA THR A 278 -19.15 -16.23 -21.75
C THR A 278 -19.07 -17.32 -20.66
N PRO A 279 -19.94 -18.35 -20.67
CA PRO A 279 -19.69 -19.52 -19.86
C PRO A 279 -18.51 -20.28 -20.47
N ASP A 280 -17.47 -20.45 -19.67
CA ASP A 280 -16.49 -21.52 -19.74
C ASP A 280 -16.19 -22.09 -21.14
N ARG A 281 -15.37 -21.38 -21.92
CA ARG A 281 -14.79 -21.93 -23.16
C ARG A 281 -13.67 -22.96 -22.88
N ALA A 282 -13.45 -23.37 -21.61
CA ALA A 282 -12.43 -24.35 -21.25
C ALA A 282 -12.94 -25.81 -21.26
N GLU A 283 -14.25 -26.07 -21.39
CA GLU A 283 -14.78 -27.45 -21.52
C GLU A 283 -14.89 -27.97 -22.96
N ARG A 284 -14.35 -27.26 -23.96
CA ARG A 284 -14.33 -27.74 -25.35
C ARG A 284 -12.97 -27.50 -25.99
N THR A 285 -11.96 -28.26 -25.56
CA THR A 285 -10.97 -28.87 -26.45
C THR A 285 -10.06 -29.83 -25.69
N SER A 286 -10.24 -31.12 -26.00
CA SER A 286 -9.41 -32.30 -25.70
C SER A 286 -9.79 -33.12 -24.47
#